data_AF-A0AAW4BNS0-F1
#
_entry.id   AF-A0AAW4BNS0-F1
#
_cell.length_a   1.000
_cell.length_b   1.000
_cell.length_c   1.000
_cell.angle_alpha   90.00
_cell.angle_beta   90.00
_cell.angle_gamma   90.00
#
_symmetry.space_group_name_H-M   'P 1'
#
loop_
_entity.id
_entity.type
_entity.pdbx_description
1 polymer ?
#
loop_
_entity_poly.entity_id
_entity_poly.type
_entity_poly.pdbx_seq_one_letter_code
_entity_poly.pdbx_strand_id
1 'polypeptide(L)'
;MHFSLKNLSIRVQVLLPVLLTTFALLIALWITKSNLQNEQIKVSNSTDRLVEYKDALASVDDTVYPLRISAVYAIYDPARRATFLAELKNGLEEVERNLSKMRQDELYRSDVEVVHKSIGHYVDMSTKMVEFFNRRDQGMTSEAEYTAFIAQFRQSGEQMVNAINDLSQQVNQQATQSLAQSDKDNIRVMNTAMVTVLSVLSLSLAMAWILSNMIVAPIQKLQAVMRELAQG
;
A
#
# COMPACT_ATOMS: atom_id res chain seq x y z
N MET A 1 -39.93 29.47 -21.52
CA MET A 1 -40.91 28.44 -21.97
C MET A 1 -41.13 27.47 -20.82
N HIS A 2 -42.31 27.44 -20.21
CA HIS A 2 -42.62 26.43 -19.18
C HIS A 2 -42.80 25.07 -19.88
N PHE A 3 -41.90 24.12 -19.61
CA PHE A 3 -42.09 22.72 -19.98
C PHE A 3 -43.36 22.20 -19.27
N SER A 4 -44.46 22.06 -20.00
CA SER A 4 -45.72 21.52 -19.48
C SER A 4 -45.87 20.07 -19.92
N LEU A 5 -45.75 19.14 -18.97
CA LEU A 5 -46.02 17.71 -19.18
C LEU A 5 -47.42 17.44 -19.75
N LYS A 6 -48.37 18.38 -19.55
CA LYS A 6 -49.78 18.26 -19.93
C LYS A 6 -50.03 18.15 -21.45
N ASN A 7 -49.06 18.56 -22.27
CA ASN A 7 -49.21 18.57 -23.74
C ASN A 7 -48.46 17.40 -24.43
N LEU A 8 -47.84 16.50 -23.65
CA LEU A 8 -47.14 15.32 -24.17
C LEU A 8 -48.06 14.09 -24.14
N SER A 9 -47.80 13.09 -24.98
CA SER A 9 -48.57 11.84 -24.95
C SER A 9 -48.39 11.10 -23.62
N ILE A 10 -49.43 10.37 -23.18
CA ILE A 10 -49.40 9.60 -21.92
C ILE A 10 -48.19 8.65 -21.87
N ARG A 11 -47.83 8.04 -23.02
CA ARG A 11 -46.64 7.17 -23.12
C ARG A 11 -45.35 7.92 -22.78
N VAL A 12 -45.18 9.15 -23.25
CA VAL A 12 -43.98 9.98 -22.96
C VAL A 12 -44.01 10.48 -21.52
N GLN A 13 -45.18 10.85 -20.98
CA GLN A 13 -45.34 11.25 -19.59
C GLN A 13 -44.93 10.13 -18.60
N VAL A 14 -45.13 8.87 -18.98
CA VAL A 14 -44.72 7.70 -18.17
C VAL A 14 -43.28 7.28 -18.42
N LEU A 15 -42.79 7.32 -19.66
CA LEU A 15 -41.43 6.86 -20.00
C LEU A 15 -40.33 7.84 -19.58
N LEU A 16 -40.56 9.15 -19.72
CA LEU A 16 -39.55 10.18 -19.42
C LEU A 16 -39.03 10.10 -17.98
N PRO A 17 -39.89 9.97 -16.94
CA PRO A 17 -39.44 9.84 -15.55
C PRO A 17 -38.66 8.56 -15.30
N VAL A 18 -39.13 7.43 -15.85
CA VAL A 18 -38.45 6.13 -15.73
C VAL A 18 -37.05 6.18 -16.35
N LEU A 19 -36.90 6.87 -17.48
CA LEU A 19 -35.62 7.06 -18.14
C LEU A 19 -34.69 7.93 -17.28
N LEU A 20 -35.19 9.02 -16.70
CA LEU A 20 -34.44 9.88 -15.78
C LEU A 20 -33.96 9.11 -14.53
N THR A 21 -34.83 8.33 -13.90
CA THR A 21 -34.45 7.52 -12.72
C THR A 21 -33.43 6.45 -13.06
N THR A 22 -33.58 5.82 -14.23
CA THR A 22 -32.61 4.83 -14.74
C THR A 22 -31.25 5.48 -14.97
N PHE A 23 -31.22 6.67 -15.57
CA PHE A 23 -29.98 7.41 -15.80
C PHE A 23 -29.31 7.85 -14.50
N ALA A 24 -30.09 8.34 -13.52
CA ALA A 24 -29.59 8.69 -12.21
C ALA A 24 -28.98 7.48 -11.47
N LEU A 25 -29.63 6.32 -11.55
CA LEU A 25 -29.09 5.07 -10.99
C LEU A 25 -27.79 4.64 -11.68
N LEU A 26 -27.71 4.75 -13.02
CA LEU A 26 -26.48 4.45 -13.75
C LEU A 26 -25.32 5.34 -13.32
N ILE A 27 -25.54 6.64 -13.15
CA ILE A 27 -24.52 7.57 -12.65
C ILE A 27 -24.08 7.18 -11.23
N ALA A 28 -25.03 6.91 -10.33
CA ALA A 28 -24.72 6.52 -8.95
C ALA A 28 -23.90 5.22 -8.87
N LEU A 29 -24.26 4.22 -9.68
CA LEU A 29 -23.51 2.96 -9.78
C LEU A 29 -22.12 3.18 -10.38
N TRP A 30 -22.00 4.04 -11.38
CA TRP A 30 -20.72 4.35 -12.01
C TRP A 30 -19.75 5.03 -11.04
N ILE A 31 -20.22 6.04 -10.29
CA ILE A 31 -19.41 6.70 -9.24
C ILE A 31 -19.00 5.69 -8.17
N THR A 32 -19.93 4.86 -7.71
CA THR A 32 -19.66 3.79 -6.72
C THR A 32 -18.56 2.85 -7.21
N LYS A 33 -18.68 2.36 -8.44
CA LYS A 33 -17.69 1.49 -9.06
C LYS A 33 -16.32 2.15 -9.13
N SER A 34 -16.26 3.41 -9.55
CA SER A 34 -15.00 4.17 -9.65
C SER A 34 -14.31 4.30 -8.27
N ASN A 35 -15.07 4.61 -7.22
CA ASN A 35 -14.52 4.71 -5.87
C ASN A 35 -13.99 3.37 -5.35
N LEU A 36 -14.75 2.28 -5.58
CA LEU A 36 -14.31 0.93 -5.19
C LEU A 36 -13.04 0.49 -5.94
N GLN A 37 -12.94 0.78 -7.24
CA GLN A 37 -11.75 0.48 -8.02
C GLN A 37 -10.52 1.25 -7.52
N ASN A 38 -10.69 2.52 -7.14
CA ASN A 38 -9.60 3.31 -6.59
C ASN A 38 -9.09 2.74 -5.25
N GLU A 39 -9.99 2.33 -4.36
CA GLU A 39 -9.59 1.68 -3.10
C GLU A 39 -8.92 0.32 -3.35
N GLN A 40 -9.41 -0.46 -4.31
CA GLN A 40 -8.77 -1.74 -4.68
C GLN A 40 -7.34 -1.54 -5.22
N ILE A 41 -7.11 -0.52 -6.04
CA ILE A 41 -5.76 -0.19 -6.55
C ILE A 41 -4.83 0.20 -5.40
N LYS A 42 -5.30 0.97 -4.41
CA LYS A 42 -4.48 1.34 -3.24
C LYS A 42 -4.05 0.12 -2.42
N VAL A 43 -4.99 -0.82 -2.18
CA VAL A 43 -4.71 -2.07 -1.47
C VAL A 43 -3.70 -2.93 -2.25
N SER A 44 -3.91 -3.09 -3.57
CA SER A 44 -2.98 -3.84 -4.43
C SER A 44 -1.59 -3.23 -4.38
N ASN A 45 -1.46 -1.93 -4.65
CA ASN A 45 -0.16 -1.24 -4.66
C ASN A 45 0.54 -1.27 -3.29
N SER A 46 -0.21 -1.28 -2.19
CA SER A 46 0.39 -1.41 -0.85
C SER A 46 0.87 -2.84 -0.58
N THR A 47 0.12 -3.84 -1.06
CA THR A 47 0.46 -5.25 -0.92
C THR A 47 1.66 -5.61 -1.79
N ASP A 48 1.67 -5.17 -3.05
CA ASP A 48 2.77 -5.41 -3.99
C ASP A 48 4.08 -4.83 -3.46
N ARG A 49 4.04 -3.58 -2.95
CA ARG A 49 5.20 -2.96 -2.29
C ARG A 49 5.65 -3.70 -1.04
N LEU A 50 4.72 -4.16 -0.20
CA LEU A 50 5.05 -4.95 0.99
C LEU A 50 5.80 -6.22 0.60
N VAL A 51 5.32 -6.95 -0.41
CA VAL A 51 5.95 -8.19 -0.88
C VAL A 51 7.33 -7.89 -1.44
N GLU A 52 7.44 -6.90 -2.35
CA GLU A 52 8.72 -6.53 -2.95
C GLU A 52 9.77 -6.14 -1.90
N TYR A 53 9.39 -5.35 -0.90
CA TYR A 53 10.32 -4.90 0.15
C TYR A 53 10.66 -6.00 1.15
N LYS A 54 9.73 -6.92 1.44
CA LYS A 54 10.05 -8.11 2.25
C LYS A 54 11.02 -9.03 1.53
N ASP A 55 10.84 -9.26 0.24
CA ASP A 55 11.76 -10.07 -0.57
C ASP A 55 13.14 -9.41 -0.66
N ALA A 56 13.19 -8.09 -0.84
CA ALA A 56 14.44 -7.33 -0.83
C ALA A 56 15.19 -7.47 0.50
N LEU A 57 14.48 -7.34 1.63
CA LEU A 57 15.07 -7.47 2.97
C LEU A 57 15.49 -8.91 3.29
N ALA A 58 14.73 -9.91 2.86
CA ALA A 58 15.11 -11.31 2.98
C ALA A 58 16.41 -11.59 2.20
N SER A 59 16.53 -11.04 0.98
CA SER A 59 17.76 -11.13 0.20
C SER A 59 18.94 -10.42 0.90
N VAL A 60 18.70 -9.29 1.58
CA VAL A 60 19.75 -8.64 2.39
C VAL A 60 20.21 -9.55 3.53
N ASP A 61 19.29 -10.18 4.25
CA ASP A 61 19.63 -11.14 5.31
C ASP A 61 20.39 -12.37 4.78
N ASP A 62 19.93 -12.94 3.67
CA ASP A 62 20.56 -14.08 3.00
C ASP A 62 21.99 -13.76 2.51
N THR A 63 22.26 -12.50 2.14
CA THR A 63 23.61 -12.04 1.79
C THR A 63 24.46 -11.75 3.04
N VAL A 64 23.90 -11.09 4.05
CA VAL A 64 24.65 -10.65 5.25
C VAL A 64 25.01 -11.81 6.16
N TYR A 65 24.14 -12.82 6.29
CA TYR A 65 24.36 -13.92 7.22
C TYR A 65 25.61 -14.76 6.88
N PRO A 66 25.83 -15.23 5.64
CA PRO A 66 27.08 -15.90 5.25
C PRO A 66 28.32 -15.02 5.42
N LEU A 67 28.23 -13.72 5.16
CA LEU A 67 29.35 -12.80 5.34
C LEU A 67 29.81 -12.70 6.78
N ARG A 68 28.86 -12.67 7.74
CA ARG A 68 29.20 -12.69 9.17
C ARG A 68 29.89 -13.99 9.57
N ILE A 69 29.45 -15.12 9.03
CA ILE A 69 30.12 -16.41 9.23
C ILE A 69 31.53 -16.38 8.63
N SER A 70 31.68 -15.89 7.40
CA SER A 70 32.98 -15.76 6.73
C SER A 70 33.94 -14.87 7.54
N ALA A 71 33.44 -13.78 8.12
CA ALA A 71 34.24 -12.92 9.00
C ALA A 71 34.74 -13.66 10.25
N VAL A 72 33.90 -14.50 10.88
CA VAL A 72 34.33 -15.33 12.01
C VAL A 72 35.46 -16.27 11.59
N TYR A 73 35.36 -16.90 10.41
CA TYR A 73 36.45 -17.74 9.93
C TYR A 73 37.72 -16.95 9.61
N ALA A 74 37.61 -15.73 9.06
CA ALA A 74 38.74 -14.86 8.75
C ALA A 74 39.51 -14.39 10.00
N ILE A 75 38.85 -14.34 11.16
CA ILE A 75 39.51 -14.06 12.45
C ILE A 75 40.52 -15.17 12.78
N TYR A 76 40.16 -16.43 12.58
CA TYR A 76 40.96 -17.59 13.00
C TYR A 76 41.88 -18.17 11.91
N ASP A 77 41.52 -18.00 10.64
CA ASP A 77 42.24 -18.56 9.50
C ASP A 77 42.81 -17.45 8.60
N PRO A 78 44.14 -17.21 8.62
CA PRO A 78 44.78 -16.20 7.79
C PRO A 78 44.53 -16.41 6.29
N ALA A 79 44.40 -17.66 5.82
CA ALA A 79 44.17 -17.95 4.41
C ALA A 79 42.80 -17.47 3.93
N ARG A 80 41.83 -17.34 4.85
CA ARG A 80 40.47 -16.87 4.53
C ARG A 80 40.33 -15.36 4.47
N ARG A 81 41.26 -14.58 5.04
CA ARG A 81 41.16 -13.11 5.11
C ARG A 81 41.15 -12.45 3.73
N ALA A 82 41.96 -12.97 2.80
CA ALA A 82 42.02 -12.45 1.43
C ALA A 82 40.70 -12.67 0.68
N THR A 83 40.12 -13.87 0.80
CA THR A 83 38.84 -14.21 0.17
C THR A 83 37.67 -13.47 0.83
N PHE A 84 37.70 -13.31 2.15
CA PHE A 84 36.65 -12.62 2.90
C PHE A 84 36.42 -11.19 2.44
N LEU A 85 37.47 -10.39 2.19
CA LEU A 85 37.29 -9.01 1.72
C LEU A 85 36.65 -8.95 0.32
N ALA A 86 36.95 -9.93 -0.54
CA ALA A 86 36.33 -10.04 -1.86
C ALA A 86 34.85 -10.45 -1.75
N GLU A 87 34.53 -11.44 -0.90
CA GLU A 87 33.15 -11.85 -0.60
C GLU A 87 32.33 -10.69 -0.02
N LEU A 88 32.91 -9.97 0.95
CA LEU A 88 32.30 -8.80 1.58
C LEU A 88 31.96 -7.75 0.53
N LYS A 89 32.91 -7.37 -0.33
CA LYS A 89 32.67 -6.38 -1.39
C LYS A 89 31.52 -6.82 -2.32
N ASN A 90 31.54 -8.06 -2.79
CA ASN A 90 30.52 -8.56 -3.71
C ASN A 90 29.13 -8.60 -3.08
N GLY A 91 29.04 -9.06 -1.82
CA GLY A 91 27.76 -9.09 -1.11
C GLY A 91 27.21 -7.71 -0.82
N LEU A 92 28.06 -6.70 -0.56
CA LEU A 92 27.60 -5.33 -0.39
C LEU A 92 26.98 -4.73 -1.65
N GLU A 93 27.53 -5.05 -2.82
CA GLU A 93 26.94 -4.58 -4.08
C GLU A 93 25.53 -5.16 -4.27
N GLU A 94 25.28 -6.39 -3.80
CA GLU A 94 23.95 -7.00 -3.81
C GLU A 94 23.00 -6.32 -2.82
N VAL A 95 23.48 -6.08 -1.59
CA VAL A 95 22.68 -5.39 -0.57
C VAL A 95 22.32 -3.97 -1.01
N GLU A 96 23.25 -3.21 -1.56
CA GLU A 96 22.96 -1.84 -2.06
C GLU A 96 21.96 -1.87 -3.21
N ARG A 97 22.04 -2.86 -4.12
CA ARG A 97 21.02 -3.01 -5.18
C ARG A 97 19.63 -3.22 -4.60
N ASN A 98 19.48 -4.07 -3.58
CA ASN A 98 18.20 -4.32 -2.94
C ASN A 98 17.67 -3.10 -2.18
N LEU A 99 18.52 -2.43 -1.40
CA LEU A 99 18.15 -1.24 -0.63
C LEU A 99 17.86 -0.01 -1.51
N SER A 100 18.52 0.12 -2.67
CA SER A 100 18.36 1.26 -3.58
C SER A 100 16.93 1.41 -4.11
N LYS A 101 16.20 0.31 -4.28
CA LYS A 101 14.78 0.32 -4.69
C LYS A 101 13.89 0.89 -3.59
N MET A 102 14.11 0.48 -2.35
CA MET A 102 13.38 0.98 -1.18
C MET A 102 13.66 2.47 -0.94
N ARG A 103 14.89 2.93 -1.20
CA ARG A 103 15.31 4.32 -1.03
C ARG A 103 14.53 5.32 -1.91
N GLN A 104 13.91 4.85 -3.01
CA GLN A 104 13.11 5.69 -3.90
C GLN A 104 11.75 6.04 -3.30
N ASP A 105 11.25 5.24 -2.36
CA ASP A 105 10.02 5.55 -1.64
C ASP A 105 10.35 6.45 -0.44
N GLU A 106 9.80 7.66 -0.45
CA GLU A 106 10.04 8.67 0.59
C GLU A 106 9.69 8.16 1.99
N LEU A 107 8.75 7.22 2.09
CA LEU A 107 8.33 6.61 3.35
C LEU A 107 9.46 5.84 4.05
N TYR A 108 10.34 5.19 3.28
CA TYR A 108 11.38 4.30 3.81
C TYR A 108 12.79 4.88 3.70
N ARG A 109 12.96 6.00 2.99
CA ARG A 109 14.27 6.59 2.70
C ARG A 109 15.14 6.80 3.94
N SER A 110 14.56 7.28 5.05
CA SER A 110 15.30 7.53 6.28
C SER A 110 15.82 6.23 6.91
N ASP A 111 14.97 5.20 6.96
CA ASP A 111 15.30 3.92 7.59
C ASP A 111 16.32 3.14 6.75
N VAL A 112 16.18 3.19 5.42
CA VAL A 112 17.17 2.64 4.49
C VAL A 112 18.54 3.30 4.65
N GLU A 113 18.59 4.62 4.88
CA GLU A 113 19.86 5.33 5.11
C GLU A 113 20.53 4.91 6.42
N VAL A 114 19.75 4.60 7.47
CA VAL A 114 20.29 4.04 8.72
C VAL A 114 20.91 2.66 8.47
N VAL A 115 20.24 1.80 7.72
CA VAL A 115 20.77 0.47 7.34
C VAL A 115 22.05 0.63 6.52
N HIS A 116 22.05 1.48 5.49
CA HIS A 116 23.22 1.74 4.67
C HIS A 116 24.42 2.20 5.53
N LYS A 117 24.21 3.11 6.49
CA LYS A 117 25.28 3.58 7.38
C LYS A 117 25.82 2.45 8.28
N SER A 118 24.95 1.65 8.87
CA SER A 118 25.36 0.54 9.73
C SER A 118 26.13 -0.54 8.97
N ILE A 119 25.70 -0.84 7.73
CA ILE A 119 26.44 -1.72 6.83
C ILE A 119 27.81 -1.13 6.51
N GLY A 120 27.87 0.14 6.11
CA GLY A 120 29.15 0.81 5.83
C GLY A 120 30.11 0.75 7.03
N HIS A 121 29.60 0.95 8.24
CA HIS A 121 30.39 0.82 9.46
C HIS A 121 30.93 -0.60 9.67
N TYR A 122 30.09 -1.62 9.46
CA TYR A 122 30.51 -3.03 9.56
C TYR A 122 31.61 -3.37 8.56
N VAL A 123 31.54 -2.81 7.36
CA VAL A 123 32.54 -3.01 6.29
C VAL A 123 33.87 -2.37 6.65
N ASP A 124 33.85 -1.12 7.10
CA ASP A 124 35.04 -0.44 7.58
C ASP A 124 35.70 -1.22 8.72
N MET A 125 34.89 -1.75 9.64
CA MET A 125 35.38 -2.57 10.74
C MET A 125 35.93 -3.92 10.25
N SER A 126 35.33 -4.52 9.23
CA SER A 126 35.79 -5.76 8.61
C SER A 126 37.14 -5.60 7.91
N THR A 127 37.38 -4.47 7.26
CA THR A 127 38.70 -4.14 6.69
C THR A 127 39.74 -3.98 7.80
N LYS A 128 39.42 -3.21 8.85
CA LYS A 128 40.31 -3.06 10.02
C LYS A 128 40.57 -4.39 10.73
N MET A 129 39.60 -5.29 10.72
CA MET A 129 39.70 -6.62 11.32
C MET A 129 40.78 -7.44 10.63
N VAL A 130 40.82 -7.45 9.30
CA VAL A 130 41.89 -8.14 8.55
C VAL A 130 43.27 -7.58 8.90
N GLU A 131 43.42 -6.25 8.94
CA GLU A 131 44.70 -5.62 9.30
C GLU A 131 45.11 -5.94 10.74
N PHE A 132 44.17 -5.86 11.68
CA PHE A 132 44.40 -6.16 13.09
C PHE A 132 44.89 -7.59 13.29
N PHE A 133 44.23 -8.56 12.67
CA PHE A 133 44.59 -9.98 12.81
C PHE A 133 45.90 -10.34 12.11
N ASN A 134 46.24 -9.68 11.00
CA ASN A 134 47.56 -9.82 10.38
C ASN A 134 48.68 -9.33 11.32
N ARG A 135 48.45 -8.23 12.06
CA ARG A 135 49.41 -7.73 13.07
C ARG A 135 49.48 -8.66 14.29
N ARG A 136 48.35 -9.22 14.69
CA ARG A 136 48.27 -10.17 15.82
C ARG A 136 49.05 -11.44 15.56
N ASP A 137 48.97 -11.99 14.35
CA ASP A 137 49.74 -13.18 13.97
C ASP A 137 51.25 -12.95 14.00
N GLN A 138 51.69 -11.69 13.87
CA GLN A 138 53.09 -11.27 13.99
C GLN A 138 53.50 -10.96 15.44
N GLY A 139 52.62 -11.16 16.42
CA GLY A 139 52.87 -10.85 17.83
C GLY A 139 52.87 -9.37 18.17
N MET A 140 52.35 -8.50 17.29
CA MET A 140 52.39 -7.04 17.43
C MET A 140 51.17 -6.43 18.12
N THR A 141 50.36 -7.24 18.81
CA THR A 141 49.16 -6.82 19.52
C THR A 141 49.08 -7.51 20.88
N SER A 142 48.67 -6.78 21.91
CA SER A 142 48.39 -7.31 23.23
C SER A 142 47.04 -8.05 23.32
N GLU A 143 46.85 -8.86 24.36
CA GLU A 143 45.56 -9.51 24.65
C GLU A 143 44.43 -8.52 24.97
N ALA A 144 44.78 -7.38 25.58
CA ALA A 144 43.84 -6.31 25.87
C ALA A 144 43.31 -5.66 24.58
N GLU A 145 44.20 -5.37 23.61
CA GLU A 145 43.81 -4.87 22.29
C GLU A 145 42.94 -5.89 21.54
N TYR A 146 43.27 -7.19 21.61
CA TYR A 146 42.48 -8.23 20.97
C TYR A 146 41.05 -8.30 21.51
N THR A 147 40.90 -8.29 22.83
CA THR A 147 39.58 -8.38 23.47
C THR A 147 38.74 -7.14 23.17
N ALA A 148 39.35 -5.96 23.23
CA ALA A 148 38.68 -4.70 22.89
C ALA A 148 38.24 -4.67 21.41
N PHE A 149 39.10 -5.11 20.50
CA PHE A 149 38.81 -5.12 19.07
C PHE A 149 37.68 -6.10 18.72
N ILE A 150 37.71 -7.33 19.25
CA ILE A 150 36.64 -8.32 19.04
C ILE A 150 35.29 -7.81 19.56
N ALA A 151 35.27 -7.11 20.70
CA ALA A 151 34.05 -6.52 21.23
C ALA A 151 33.47 -5.45 20.28
N GLN A 152 34.32 -4.54 19.78
CA GLN A 152 33.91 -3.50 18.82
C GLN A 152 33.43 -4.11 17.49
N PHE A 153 34.14 -5.15 17.00
CA PHE A 153 33.75 -5.85 15.78
C PHE A 153 32.38 -6.52 15.92
N ARG A 154 32.15 -7.25 17.02
CA ARG A 154 30.85 -7.85 17.33
C ARG A 154 29.74 -6.81 17.41
N GLN A 155 29.99 -5.71 18.11
CA GLN A 155 29.04 -4.61 18.25
C GLN A 155 28.65 -4.01 16.89
N SER A 156 29.61 -3.81 15.99
CA SER A 156 29.31 -3.31 14.63
C SER A 156 28.41 -4.27 13.84
N GLY A 157 28.62 -5.59 13.98
CA GLY A 157 27.77 -6.60 13.37
C GLY A 157 26.37 -6.66 13.97
N GLU A 158 26.24 -6.48 15.29
CA GLU A 158 24.94 -6.39 15.97
C GLU A 158 24.17 -5.14 15.56
N GLN A 159 24.83 -3.98 15.47
CA GLN A 159 24.21 -2.73 15.01
C GLN A 159 23.67 -2.84 13.58
N MET A 160 24.44 -3.49 12.69
CA MET A 160 24.01 -3.77 11.32
C MET A 160 22.75 -4.64 11.29
N VAL A 161 22.75 -5.77 12.01
CA VAL A 161 21.61 -6.69 12.06
C VAL A 161 20.38 -6.01 12.67
N ASN A 162 20.56 -5.24 13.74
CA ASN A 162 19.47 -4.50 14.37
C ASN A 162 18.88 -3.46 13.42
N ALA A 163 19.70 -2.72 12.68
CA ALA A 163 19.20 -1.76 11.69
C ALA A 163 18.37 -2.45 10.60
N ILE A 164 18.80 -3.61 10.10
CA ILE A 164 18.04 -4.40 9.11
C ILE A 164 16.71 -4.88 9.70
N ASN A 165 16.73 -5.39 10.93
CA ASN A 165 15.53 -5.82 11.64
C ASN A 165 14.55 -4.68 11.90
N ASP A 166 15.05 -3.51 12.29
CA ASP A 166 14.23 -2.32 12.53
C ASP A 166 13.56 -1.86 11.23
N LEU A 167 14.29 -1.85 10.11
CA LEU A 167 13.72 -1.56 8.79
C LEU A 167 12.65 -2.59 8.40
N SER A 168 12.89 -3.88 8.65
CA SER A 168 11.92 -4.95 8.41
C SER A 168 10.64 -4.80 9.24
N GLN A 169 10.79 -4.47 10.52
CA GLN A 169 9.67 -4.18 11.40
C GLN A 169 8.88 -2.95 10.92
N GLN A 170 9.58 -1.90 10.48
CA GLN A 170 8.97 -0.68 9.98
C GLN A 170 8.17 -0.93 8.69
N VAL A 171 8.72 -1.69 7.74
CA VAL A 171 7.99 -2.12 6.53
C VAL A 171 6.71 -2.87 6.90
N ASN A 172 6.80 -3.81 7.86
CA ASN A 172 5.63 -4.58 8.30
C ASN A 172 4.59 -3.70 9.01
N GLN A 173 5.03 -2.77 9.86
CA GLN A 173 4.16 -1.84 10.57
C GLN A 173 3.44 -0.89 9.60
N GLN A 174 4.18 -0.27 8.67
CA GLN A 174 3.60 0.64 7.68
C GLN A 174 2.58 -0.06 6.79
N ALA A 175 2.88 -1.28 6.33
CA ALA A 175 1.92 -2.03 5.54
C ALA A 175 0.68 -2.44 6.34
N THR A 176 0.84 -2.84 7.61
CA THR A 176 -0.29 -3.15 8.49
C THR A 176 -1.17 -1.91 8.70
N GLN A 177 -0.57 -0.74 8.90
CA GLN A 177 -1.29 0.52 9.04
C GLN A 177 -2.02 0.91 7.75
N SER A 178 -1.37 0.75 6.58
CA SER A 178 -1.96 1.01 5.28
C SER A 178 -3.17 0.11 5.03
N LEU A 179 -3.05 -1.20 5.27
CA LEU A 179 -4.15 -2.15 5.12
C LEU A 179 -5.31 -1.85 6.06
N ALA A 180 -5.03 -1.58 7.35
CA ALA A 180 -6.07 -1.23 8.32
C ALA A 180 -6.78 0.09 7.96
N GLN A 181 -6.07 1.04 7.35
CA GLN A 181 -6.66 2.28 6.86
C GLN A 181 -7.52 2.02 5.60
N SER A 182 -7.03 1.19 4.67
CA SER A 182 -7.81 0.76 3.50
C SER A 182 -9.08 0.02 3.88
N ASP A 183 -9.09 -0.81 4.93
CA ASP A 183 -10.30 -1.46 5.42
C ASP A 183 -11.35 -0.45 5.89
N LYS A 184 -10.92 0.58 6.65
CA LYS A 184 -11.80 1.67 7.09
C LYS A 184 -12.34 2.47 5.91
N ASP A 185 -11.48 2.77 4.94
CA ASP A 185 -11.87 3.54 3.76
C ASP A 185 -12.81 2.72 2.85
N ASN A 186 -12.59 1.42 2.71
CA ASN A 186 -13.50 0.51 2.00
C ASN A 186 -14.90 0.47 2.66
N ILE A 187 -14.96 0.34 4.00
CA ILE A 187 -16.24 0.43 4.73
C ILE A 187 -16.91 1.79 4.49
N ARG A 188 -16.16 2.89 4.50
CA ARG A 188 -16.70 4.23 4.23
C ARG A 188 -17.24 4.34 2.81
N VAL A 189 -16.53 3.83 1.80
CA VAL A 189 -16.98 3.82 0.40
C VAL A 189 -18.25 3.01 0.26
N MET A 190 -18.33 1.82 0.87
CA MET A 190 -19.52 0.97 0.86
C MET A 190 -20.73 1.67 1.50
N ASN A 191 -20.55 2.28 2.68
CA ASN A 191 -21.63 3.02 3.35
C ASN A 191 -22.09 4.23 2.53
N THR A 192 -21.15 4.98 1.96
CA THR A 192 -21.46 6.14 1.10
C THR A 192 -22.24 5.70 -0.14
N ALA A 193 -21.84 4.59 -0.76
CA ALA A 193 -22.54 4.01 -1.90
C ALA A 193 -23.96 3.59 -1.52
N MET A 194 -24.13 2.89 -0.40
CA MET A 194 -25.44 2.47 0.10
C MET A 194 -26.36 3.67 0.32
N VAL A 195 -25.89 4.70 1.03
CA VAL A 195 -26.66 5.94 1.27
C VAL A 195 -27.00 6.65 -0.03
N THR A 196 -26.07 6.70 -0.98
CA THR A 196 -26.27 7.33 -2.29
C THR A 196 -27.35 6.61 -3.09
N VAL A 197 -27.27 5.28 -3.20
CA VAL A 197 -28.27 4.47 -3.91
C VAL A 197 -29.63 4.58 -3.24
N LEU A 198 -29.71 4.48 -1.92
CA LEU A 198 -30.96 4.66 -1.17
C LEU A 198 -31.55 6.05 -1.39
N SER A 199 -30.73 7.10 -1.35
CA SER A 199 -31.18 8.49 -1.58
C SER A 199 -31.75 8.66 -2.99
N VAL A 200 -31.05 8.15 -4.02
CA VAL A 200 -31.52 8.18 -5.42
C VAL A 200 -32.84 7.42 -5.56
N LEU A 201 -32.97 6.25 -4.92
CA LEU A 201 -34.18 5.43 -4.95
C LEU A 201 -35.36 6.12 -4.25
N SER A 202 -35.15 6.69 -3.06
CA SER A 202 -36.17 7.45 -2.33
C SER A 202 -36.63 8.68 -3.11
N LEU A 203 -35.70 9.45 -3.70
CA LEU A 203 -36.03 10.59 -4.56
C LEU A 203 -36.79 10.16 -5.82
N SER A 204 -36.40 9.03 -6.42
CA SER A 204 -37.08 8.45 -7.58
C SER A 204 -38.51 8.04 -7.26
N LEU A 205 -38.74 7.38 -6.12
CA LEU A 205 -40.07 7.01 -5.63
C LEU A 205 -40.93 8.24 -5.35
N ALA A 206 -40.38 9.26 -4.69
CA ALA A 206 -41.10 10.51 -4.42
C ALA A 206 -41.52 11.21 -5.73
N MET A 207 -40.61 11.30 -6.70
CA MET A 207 -40.94 11.85 -8.03
C MET A 207 -41.99 11.01 -8.76
N ALA A 208 -41.86 9.69 -8.75
CA ALA A 208 -42.83 8.79 -9.36
C ALA A 208 -44.23 8.96 -8.76
N TRP A 209 -44.32 9.14 -7.44
CA TRP A 209 -45.58 9.38 -6.75
C TRP A 209 -46.23 10.71 -7.17
N ILE A 210 -45.45 11.80 -7.21
CA ILE A 210 -45.92 13.12 -7.66
C ILE A 210 -46.42 13.05 -9.11
N LEU A 211 -45.65 12.42 -10.00
CA LEU A 211 -45.97 12.32 -11.42
C LEU A 211 -47.17 11.41 -11.67
N SER A 212 -47.33 10.33 -10.91
CA SER A 212 -48.52 9.48 -10.95
C SER A 212 -49.80 10.30 -10.69
N ASN A 213 -49.81 11.12 -9.63
CA ASN A 213 -50.94 12.00 -9.34
C ASN A 213 -51.21 13.01 -10.47
N MET A 214 -50.16 13.56 -11.09
CA MET A 214 -50.31 14.49 -12.22
C MET A 214 -50.89 13.83 -13.48
N ILE A 215 -50.56 12.56 -13.76
CA ILE A 215 -51.02 11.82 -14.94
C ILE A 215 -52.45 11.30 -14.73
N VAL A 216 -52.77 10.79 -13.54
CA VAL A 216 -54.07 10.16 -13.24
C VAL A 216 -55.20 11.18 -13.09
N ALA A 217 -54.95 12.34 -12.48
CA ALA A 217 -55.96 13.38 -12.24
C ALA A 217 -56.75 13.84 -13.49
N PRO A 218 -56.12 14.14 -14.64
CA PRO A 218 -56.85 14.51 -15.86
C PRO A 218 -57.62 13.33 -16.48
N ILE A 219 -57.11 12.09 -16.37
CA ILE A 219 -57.81 10.89 -16.85
C ILE A 219 -59.09 10.67 -16.04
N GLN A 220 -59.03 10.79 -14.71
CA GLN A 220 -60.19 10.67 -13.84
C GLN A 220 -61.25 11.74 -14.14
N LYS A 221 -60.82 12.99 -14.42
CA LYS A 221 -61.74 14.06 -14.84
C LYS A 221 -62.43 13.74 -16.18
N LEU A 222 -61.69 13.23 -17.16
CA LEU A 222 -62.27 12.82 -18.45
C LEU A 222 -63.27 11.67 -18.28
N GLN A 223 -62.95 10.68 -17.44
CA GLN A 223 -63.86 9.56 -17.13
C GLN A 223 -65.14 10.05 -16.43
N ALA A 224 -65.03 11.01 -15.51
CA ALA A 224 -66.17 11.59 -14.83
C ALA A 224 -67.10 12.35 -15.81
N VAL A 225 -66.53 13.18 -16.69
CA VAL A 225 -67.28 13.91 -17.72
C VAL A 225 -67.95 12.94 -18.71
N MET A 226 -67.24 11.89 -19.14
CA MET A 226 -67.82 10.84 -19.99
C MET A 226 -68.98 10.10 -19.31
N ARG A 227 -68.90 9.90 -17.99
CA ARG A 227 -69.95 9.26 -17.21
C ARG A 227 -71.19 10.15 -17.10
N GLU A 228 -71.02 11.46 -16.89
CA GLU A 228 -72.13 12.41 -16.89
C GLU A 228 -72.80 12.50 -18.28
N LEU A 229 -72.00 12.59 -19.34
CA LEU A 229 -72.50 12.55 -20.73
C LEU A 229 -73.30 11.28 -21.05
N ALA A 230 -72.88 10.14 -20.52
CA ALA A 230 -73.59 8.88 -20.71
C ALA A 230 -74.89 8.77 -19.88
N GLN A 231 -75.05 9.59 -18.84
CA GLN A 231 -76.23 9.63 -17.99
C GLN A 231 -77.31 10.61 -18.48
N GLY A 232 -76.97 11.49 -19.43
CA GLY A 232 -77.87 12.46 -20.05
C GLY A 232 -77.63 13.87 -19.57
#